data_AF-A0A5C8JKC8-F1
#
_entry.id   AF-A0A5C8JKC8-F1
#
_cell.length_a   1.000
_cell.length_b   1.000
_cell.length_c   1.000
_cell.angle_alpha   90.00
_cell.angle_beta   90.00
_cell.angle_gamma   90.00
#
_symmetry.space_group_name_H-M   'P 1'
#
loop_
_entity.id
_entity.type
_entity.pdbx_description
1 polymer ?
#
loop_
_entity_poly.entity_id
_entity_poly.type
_entity_poly.pdbx_seq_one_letter_code
_entity_poly.pdbx_strand_id
1 'polypeptide(L)'
;MNWHPLTSAEQLDTVIEESKSAPVVIFKHSTSCSISATAKSRLERQWEKAGVEHVKPYYLDLLRYRPVSNEIAEVLQVQHESPQLLLVQDGVCTYNASHLGINLEALKKKVTA
;
A
#
# COMPACT_ATOMS: atom_id res chain seq x y z
N MET A 1 13.64 3.40 3.54
CA MET A 1 12.43 2.57 3.31
C MET A 1 12.78 1.40 2.40
N ASN A 2 12.35 0.18 2.72
CA ASN A 2 12.60 -1.00 1.89
C ASN A 2 11.27 -1.61 1.45
N TRP A 3 10.97 -1.60 0.15
CA TRP A 3 9.71 -2.13 -0.37
C TRP A 3 9.75 -3.64 -0.50
N HIS A 4 8.73 -4.32 0.02
CA HIS A 4 8.49 -5.73 -0.23
C HIS A 4 7.71 -5.89 -1.55
N PRO A 5 8.29 -6.52 -2.59
CA PRO A 5 7.59 -6.68 -3.85
C PRO A 5 6.44 -7.67 -3.70
N LEU A 6 5.26 -7.26 -4.16
CA LEU A 6 4.06 -8.09 -4.28
C LEU A 6 3.90 -8.45 -5.75
N THR A 7 4.14 -9.70 -6.10
CA THR A 7 4.21 -10.19 -7.50
C THR A 7 3.28 -11.35 -7.77
N SER A 8 2.72 -11.97 -6.73
CA SER A 8 1.86 -13.16 -6.85
C SER A 8 0.66 -13.08 -5.89
N ALA A 9 -0.44 -13.72 -6.27
CA ALA A 9 -1.67 -13.82 -5.48
C ALA A 9 -1.43 -14.47 -4.10
N GLU A 10 -0.62 -15.53 -4.04
CA GLU A 10 -0.30 -16.24 -2.79
C GLU A 10 0.37 -15.34 -1.73
N GLN A 11 1.06 -14.28 -2.16
CA GLN A 11 1.64 -13.30 -1.24
C GLN A 11 0.57 -12.40 -0.62
N LEU A 12 -0.60 -12.25 -1.25
CA LEU A 12 -1.72 -11.48 -0.70
C LEU A 12 -2.24 -12.13 0.57
N ASP A 13 -2.46 -13.45 0.60
CA ASP A 13 -2.84 -14.17 1.81
C ASP A 13 -1.83 -13.95 2.95
N THR A 14 -0.54 -13.96 2.61
CA THR A 14 0.53 -13.67 3.57
C THR A 14 0.44 -12.23 4.10
N VAL A 15 0.18 -11.25 3.23
CA VAL A 15 -0.02 -9.85 3.61
C VAL A 15 -1.22 -9.69 4.55
N ILE A 16 -2.34 -10.38 4.26
CA ILE A 16 -3.54 -10.36 5.09
C ILE A 16 -3.24 -10.97 6.47
N GLU A 17 -2.55 -12.12 6.53
CA GLU A 17 -2.19 -12.75 7.81
C GLU A 17 -1.21 -11.88 8.61
N GLU A 18 -0.18 -11.33 7.97
CA GLU A 18 0.76 -10.41 8.61
C GLU A 18 0.07 -9.18 9.19
N SER A 19 -0.97 -8.68 8.50
CA SER A 19 -1.75 -7.52 8.95
C SER A 19 -2.48 -7.71 10.28
N LYS A 20 -2.69 -8.97 10.71
CA LYS A 20 -3.25 -9.29 12.03
C LYS A 20 -2.23 -9.15 13.16
N SER A 21 -0.95 -9.26 12.85
CA SER A 21 0.14 -9.09 13.83
C SER A 21 0.74 -7.70 13.83
N ALA A 22 0.89 -7.07 12.66
CA ALA A 22 1.41 -5.71 12.52
C ALA A 22 0.76 -5.01 11.33
N PRO A 23 0.53 -3.69 11.37
CA PRO A 23 -0.03 -2.96 10.24
C PRO A 23 0.80 -3.13 8.97
N VAL A 24 0.13 -3.37 7.85
CA VAL A 24 0.76 -3.53 6.54
C VAL A 24 0.25 -2.44 5.61
N VAL A 25 1.11 -1.96 4.72
CA VAL A 25 0.75 -0.99 3.69
C VAL A 25 1.06 -1.55 2.31
N ILE A 26 0.13 -1.37 1.38
CA ILE A 26 0.30 -1.77 -0.02
C ILE A 26 0.25 -0.51 -0.88
N PHE A 27 1.30 -0.26 -1.66
CA PHE A 27 1.33 0.79 -2.66
C PHE A 27 1.20 0.20 -4.07
N LYS A 28 0.09 0.49 -4.75
CA LYS A 28 -0.16 0.11 -6.13
C LYS A 28 0.40 1.18 -7.07
N HIS A 29 1.49 0.86 -7.74
CA HIS A 29 2.23 1.79 -8.59
C HIS A 29 2.06 1.45 -10.07
N SER A 30 1.66 2.43 -10.87
CA SER A 30 1.71 2.34 -12.33
C SER A 30 3.03 2.96 -12.81
N THR A 31 3.96 2.12 -13.25
CA THR A 31 5.32 2.53 -13.63
C THR A 31 5.39 3.44 -14.85
N SER A 32 4.31 3.55 -15.63
CA SER A 32 4.19 4.46 -16.79
C SER A 32 3.52 5.80 -16.46
N CYS A 33 3.04 6.00 -15.22
CA CYS A 33 2.31 7.20 -14.82
C CYS A 33 3.19 8.13 -13.97
N SER A 34 3.45 9.34 -14.45
CA SER A 34 4.26 10.35 -13.75
C SER A 34 3.73 10.69 -12.37
N ILE A 35 2.41 10.80 -12.21
CA ILE A 35 1.75 11.06 -10.92
C ILE A 35 2.03 9.91 -9.93
N SER A 36 2.05 8.67 -10.43
CA SER A 36 2.37 7.49 -9.62
C SER A 36 3.82 7.51 -9.14
N ALA A 37 4.76 7.87 -10.03
CA ALA A 37 6.16 8.03 -9.69
C ALA A 37 6.40 9.15 -8.67
N THR A 38 5.71 10.29 -8.81
CA THR A 38 5.75 11.39 -7.84
C THR A 38 5.23 10.96 -6.47
N ALA A 39 4.10 10.26 -6.42
CA ALA A 39 3.54 9.72 -5.18
C ALA A 39 4.54 8.76 -4.49
N LYS A 40 5.15 7.83 -5.26
CA LYS A 40 6.18 6.92 -4.75
C LYS A 40 7.36 7.67 -4.14
N SER A 41 7.93 8.63 -4.87
CA SER A 41 9.08 9.40 -4.39
C SER A 41 8.76 10.19 -3.12
N ARG A 42 7.56 10.76 -3.03
CA ARG A 42 7.09 11.45 -1.82
C ARG A 42 7.00 10.48 -0.64
N LEU A 43 6.41 9.29 -0.82
CA LEU A 43 6.32 8.27 0.22
C LEU A 43 7.71 7.89 0.74
N GLU A 44 8.64 7.58 -0.16
CA GLU A 44 10.00 7.17 0.20
C GLU A 44 10.75 8.24 1.01
N ARG A 45 10.63 9.52 0.63
CA ARG A 45 11.28 10.64 1.33
C ARG A 45 10.68 10.92 2.70
N GLN A 46 9.38 10.71 2.85
CA GLN A 46 8.66 11.05 4.07
C GLN A 46 8.58 9.88 5.06
N TRP A 47 8.83 8.64 4.61
CA TRP A 47 8.66 7.42 5.40
C TRP A 47 9.41 7.43 6.73
N GLU A 48 10.71 7.70 6.69
CA GLU A 48 11.58 7.69 7.88
C GLU A 48 11.15 8.77 8.88
N LYS A 49 10.68 9.92 8.40
CA LYS A 49 10.21 11.04 9.24
C LYS A 49 8.81 10.80 9.80
N ALA A 50 8.04 9.90 9.20
CA ALA A 50 6.66 9.64 9.63
C ALA A 50 6.62 8.83 10.95
N GLY A 51 7.68 8.10 11.31
CA GLY A 51 7.70 7.28 12.54
C GLY A 51 6.75 6.08 12.45
N VAL A 52 6.60 5.52 11.25
CA VAL A 52 5.78 4.33 10.94
C VAL A 52 6.66 3.10 10.69
N GLU A 53 7.76 2.98 11.44
CA GLU A 53 8.79 1.95 11.24
C GLU A 53 8.28 0.52 11.47
N HIS A 54 7.23 0.37 12.27
CA HIS A 54 6.55 -0.90 12.53
C HIS A 54 5.52 -1.27 11.45
N VAL A 55 5.30 -0.40 10.46
CA VAL A 55 4.40 -0.66 9.33
C VAL A 55 5.19 -1.27 8.20
N LYS A 56 4.81 -2.48 7.78
CA LYS A 56 5.54 -3.19 6.72
C LYS A 56 5.08 -2.75 5.32
N PRO A 57 5.97 -2.19 4.48
CA PRO A 57 5.56 -1.65 3.18
C PRO A 57 5.71 -2.64 2.03
N TYR A 58 4.62 -2.86 1.31
CA TYR A 58 4.54 -3.64 0.09
C TYR A 58 4.38 -2.75 -1.13
N TYR A 59 5.01 -3.15 -2.22
CA TYR A 59 4.98 -2.48 -3.50
C TYR A 59 4.48 -3.42 -4.58
N LEU A 60 3.49 -2.96 -5.34
CA LEU A 60 2.96 -3.67 -6.49
C LEU A 60 3.24 -2.86 -7.76
N ASP A 61 3.96 -3.45 -8.71
CA ASP A 61 4.00 -2.96 -10.08
C ASP A 61 2.72 -3.38 -10.81
N LEU A 62 1.76 -2.46 -10.89
CA LEU A 62 0.43 -2.70 -11.43
C LEU A 62 0.46 -3.08 -12.91
N LEU A 63 1.42 -2.57 -13.69
CA LEU A 63 1.49 -2.89 -15.12
C LEU A 63 1.93 -4.34 -15.34
N ARG A 64 2.85 -4.83 -14.50
CA ARG A 64 3.35 -6.20 -14.57
C ARG A 64 2.42 -7.21 -13.91
N TYR A 65 1.74 -6.81 -12.84
CA TYR A 65 0.97 -7.71 -11.98
C TYR A 65 -0.49 -7.25 -11.84
N ARG A 66 -1.11 -6.89 -12.97
CA ARG A 66 -2.52 -6.47 -13.02
C ARG A 66 -3.48 -7.49 -12.35
N PRO A 67 -3.33 -8.82 -12.53
CA PRO A 67 -4.17 -9.79 -11.83
C PRO A 67 -4.10 -9.64 -10.30
N VAL A 68 -2.89 -9.53 -9.75
CA VAL A 68 -2.67 -9.31 -8.30
C VAL A 68 -3.29 -7.97 -7.86
N SER A 69 -3.19 -6.94 -8.69
CA SER A 69 -3.78 -5.62 -8.40
C SER A 69 -5.30 -5.64 -8.26
N ASN A 70 -5.96 -6.43 -9.11
CA ASN A 70 -7.41 -6.63 -9.09
C ASN A 70 -7.81 -7.47 -7.89
N GLU A 71 -7.10 -8.55 -7.62
CA GLU A 71 -7.37 -9.42 -6.47
C GLU A 71 -7.25 -8.65 -5.14
N ILE A 72 -6.25 -7.78 -4.99
CA ILE A 72 -6.17 -6.88 -3.82
C ILE A 72 -7.42 -6.01 -3.69
N ALA A 73 -7.94 -5.49 -4.80
CA ALA A 73 -9.14 -4.65 -4.79
C ALA A 73 -10.38 -5.46 -4.36
N GLU A 74 -10.50 -6.70 -4.85
CA GLU A 74 -11.58 -7.62 -4.49
C GLU A 74 -11.48 -8.06 -3.02
N VAL A 75 -10.34 -8.59 -2.58
CA VAL A 75 -10.15 -9.09 -1.21
C VAL A 75 -10.32 -7.99 -0.17
N LEU A 76 -9.75 -6.80 -0.42
CA LEU A 76 -9.85 -5.67 0.50
C LEU A 76 -11.13 -4.85 0.33
N GLN A 77 -12.01 -5.22 -0.60
CA GLN A 77 -13.28 -4.54 -0.88
C GLN A 77 -13.09 -3.04 -1.17
N VAL A 78 -12.06 -2.69 -1.95
CA VAL A 78 -11.75 -1.31 -2.36
C VAL A 78 -11.84 -1.16 -3.87
N GLN A 79 -12.14 0.06 -4.34
CA GLN A 79 -12.03 0.36 -5.77
C GLN A 79 -10.56 0.31 -6.20
N HIS A 80 -10.31 -0.25 -7.39
CA HIS A 80 -8.97 -0.26 -7.98
C HIS A 80 -8.58 1.15 -8.44
N GLU A 81 -7.45 1.66 -7.95
CA GLU A 81 -6.89 2.94 -8.37
C GLU A 81 -5.36 2.88 -8.53
N SER A 82 -4.77 3.84 -9.26
CA SER A 82 -3.32 4.01 -9.30
C SER A 82 -2.90 5.46 -9.60
N PRO A 83 -1.96 6.05 -8.83
CA PRO A 83 -1.36 5.50 -7.61
C PRO A 83 -2.40 5.30 -6.51
N GLN A 84 -2.25 4.25 -5.71
CA GLN A 84 -3.11 3.96 -4.56
C GLN A 84 -2.28 3.43 -3.40
N LEU A 85 -2.56 3.93 -2.19
CA LEU A 85 -1.97 3.51 -0.93
C LEU A 85 -3.07 2.93 -0.04
N LEU A 86 -2.89 1.68 0.38
CA LEU A 86 -3.81 0.95 1.23
C LEU A 86 -3.11 0.65 2.56
N LEU A 87 -3.75 0.93 3.68
CA LEU A 87 -3.39 0.41 4.99
C LEU A 87 -4.28 -0.79 5.27
N VAL A 88 -3.67 -1.90 5.66
CA VAL A 88 -4.32 -3.15 6.02
C VAL A 88 -3.98 -3.45 7.49
N GLN A 89 -5.01 -3.65 8.29
CA GLN A 89 -4.91 -4.00 9.71
C GLN A 89 -5.99 -5.04 10.00
N ASP A 90 -5.64 -6.11 10.70
CA ASP A 90 -6.57 -7.20 11.04
C ASP A 90 -7.32 -7.76 9.83
N GLY A 91 -6.59 -7.94 8.73
CA GLY A 91 -7.09 -8.48 7.46
C GLY A 91 -8.02 -7.57 6.67
N VAL A 92 -8.29 -6.33 7.13
CA VAL A 92 -9.18 -5.38 6.46
C VAL A 92 -8.46 -4.09 6.07
N CYS A 93 -8.95 -3.42 5.03
CA CYS A 93 -8.41 -2.13 4.64
C CYS A 93 -9.00 -1.00 5.51
N THR A 94 -8.18 -0.39 6.34
CA THR A 94 -8.59 0.67 7.29
C THR A 94 -8.30 2.09 6.81
N TYR A 95 -7.48 2.22 5.76
CA TYR A 95 -7.24 3.46 5.04
C TYR A 95 -6.96 3.19 3.57
N ASN A 96 -7.64 3.93 2.69
CA ASN A 96 -7.47 3.90 1.25
C ASN A 96 -7.36 5.33 0.74
N ALA A 97 -6.27 5.64 0.04
CA ALA A 97 -6.10 6.92 -0.63
C ALA A 97 -5.40 6.74 -1.97
N SER A 98 -5.74 7.58 -2.94
CA SER A 98 -5.18 7.55 -4.28
C SER A 98 -4.71 8.94 -4.72
N HIS A 99 -3.88 8.98 -5.77
CA HIS A 99 -3.44 10.22 -6.41
C HIS A 99 -2.92 11.28 -5.41
N LEU A 100 -3.50 12.47 -5.41
CA LEU A 100 -3.14 13.59 -4.53
C LEU A 100 -3.65 13.39 -3.09
N GLY A 101 -4.58 12.47 -2.87
CA GLY A 101 -5.12 12.14 -1.56
C GLY A 101 -4.16 11.33 -0.69
N ILE A 102 -3.09 10.76 -1.27
CA ILE A 102 -2.09 9.98 -0.54
C ILE A 102 -1.36 10.90 0.46
N ASN A 103 -1.57 10.64 1.75
CA ASN A 103 -1.00 11.43 2.83
C ASN A 103 -0.51 10.55 3.99
N LEU A 104 0.80 10.55 4.23
CA LEU A 104 1.40 9.79 5.32
C LEU A 104 1.00 10.26 6.71
N GLU A 105 0.65 11.54 6.89
CA GLU A 105 0.17 12.02 8.20
C GLU A 105 -1.19 11.41 8.53
N ALA A 106 -2.05 11.26 7.52
CA ALA A 106 -3.34 10.59 7.69
C ALA A 106 -3.15 9.09 7.99
N LEU A 107 -2.22 8.44 7.28
CA LEU A 107 -1.84 7.05 7.55
C LEU A 107 -1.30 6.88 8.97
N LYS A 108 -0.37 7.75 9.41
CA LYS A 108 0.21 7.71 10.77
C LYS A 108 -0.88 7.75 11.85
N LYS A 109 -1.84 8.66 11.72
CA LYS A 109 -2.96 8.78 12.67
C LYS A 109 -3.79 7.50 12.77
N LYS A 110 -3.93 6.73 11.69
CA LYS A 110 -4.66 5.46 11.66
C LYS A 110 -3.88 4.30 12.28
N VAL A 111 -2.56 4.39 12.25
CA VAL A 111 -1.67 3.36 12.79
C VAL A 111 -1.42 3.52 14.29
N THR A 112 -1.47 4.75 14.82
CA THR A 112 -1.26 5.04 16.26
C THR A 112 -2.55 5.02 17.09
N ALA A 113 -3.71 4.87 16.46
CA ALA A 113 -5.02 4.82 17.12
C ALA A 113 -5.39 3.38 17.49
#